data_AF-A0A6C0J099-F1
#
_entry.id   AF-A0A6C0J099-F1
#
_cell.length_a   1.000
_cell.length_b   1.000
_cell.length_c   1.000
_cell.angle_alpha   90.00
_cell.angle_beta   90.00
_cell.angle_gamma   90.00
#
_symmetry.space_group_name_H-M   'P 1'
#
loop_
_entity.id
_entity.type
_entity.pdbx_description
1 polymer ?
#
loop_
_entity_poly.entity_id
_entity_poly.type
_entity_poly.pdbx_seq_one_letter_code
_entity_poly.pdbx_strand_id
1 'polypeptide(L)'
;MSYNRELYDTNNYKLQLQESVNTLDYILSPFRYEHNNKCRHQLGLIGGTDVSHIKGNLVDLESDLRGQTRLLSKSGGSQYIPTNDNIITNDKTEPIDTTMLHLPACQTIMYRSVPVPKK
;
A
#
# COMPACT_ATOMS: atom_id res chain seq x y z
N MET A 1 34.36 -27.89 -5.73
CA MET A 1 33.39 -26.84 -5.36
C MET A 1 33.11 -26.99 -3.87
N SER A 2 33.73 -26.16 -3.02
CA SER A 2 33.61 -26.30 -1.56
C SER A 2 32.35 -25.58 -1.05
N TYR A 3 31.51 -26.32 -0.34
CA TYR A 3 30.19 -25.91 0.16
C TYR A 3 30.20 -24.69 1.12
N ASN A 4 31.37 -24.30 1.64
CA ASN A 4 31.49 -23.28 2.71
C ASN A 4 31.99 -21.90 2.24
N ARG A 5 32.26 -21.72 0.94
CA ARG A 5 32.88 -20.48 0.44
C ARG A 5 31.95 -19.26 0.56
N GLU A 6 30.64 -19.47 0.44
CA GLU A 6 29.66 -18.37 0.50
C GLU A 6 29.28 -17.95 1.92
N LEU A 7 29.63 -18.75 2.93
CA LEU A 7 29.26 -18.50 4.33
C LEU A 7 30.01 -17.32 4.94
N TYR A 8 31.19 -17.01 4.41
CA TYR A 8 32.05 -15.91 4.87
C TYR A 8 31.99 -14.66 3.97
N ASP A 9 31.16 -14.66 2.93
CA ASP A 9 30.96 -13.46 2.12
C ASP A 9 30.15 -12.44 2.93
N THR A 10 30.74 -11.26 3.14
CA THR A 10 30.12 -10.15 3.87
C THR A 10 28.75 -9.76 3.31
N ASN A 11 28.52 -9.91 2.00
CA ASN A 11 27.23 -9.60 1.39
C ASN A 11 26.19 -10.67 1.72
N ASN A 12 26.58 -11.94 1.69
CA ASN A 12 25.70 -13.06 2.01
C ASN A 12 25.32 -13.07 3.50
N TYR A 13 26.27 -12.75 4.37
CA TYR A 13 26.02 -12.58 5.80
C TYR A 13 25.02 -11.43 6.09
N LYS A 14 25.18 -10.28 5.43
CA LYS A 14 24.22 -9.17 5.54
C LYS A 14 22.83 -9.56 5.05
N LEU A 15 22.74 -10.31 3.96
CA LEU A 15 21.49 -10.83 3.42
C LEU A 15 20.80 -11.78 4.42
N GLN A 16 21.53 -12.77 4.96
CA GLN A 16 20.99 -13.68 5.98
C GLN A 16 20.54 -12.95 7.25
N LEU A 17 21.33 -11.98 7.71
CA LEU A 17 20.99 -11.19 8.89
C LEU A 17 19.74 -10.35 8.62
N GLN A 18 19.65 -9.73 7.44
CA GLN A 18 18.47 -9.00 7.01
C GLN A 18 17.24 -9.91 6.92
N GLU A 19 17.34 -11.11 6.33
CA GLU A 19 16.24 -12.09 6.29
C GLU A 19 15.74 -12.48 7.69
N SER A 20 16.64 -12.60 8.67
CA SER A 20 16.28 -12.95 10.05
C SER A 20 15.61 -11.81 10.82
N VAL A 21 16.05 -10.56 10.61
CA VAL A 21 15.55 -9.38 11.34
C VAL A 21 14.31 -8.78 10.67
N ASN A 22 14.17 -8.94 9.35
CA ASN A 22 13.09 -8.34 8.58
C ASN A 22 11.77 -9.12 8.63
N THR A 23 11.64 -10.13 9.50
CA THR A 23 10.37 -10.87 9.68
C THR A 23 9.21 -9.94 10.06
N LEU A 24 9.48 -8.87 10.80
CA LEU A 24 8.50 -7.83 11.15
C LEU A 24 7.96 -7.06 9.95
N ASP A 25 8.74 -6.89 8.87
CA ASP A 25 8.29 -6.23 7.64
C ASP A 25 7.26 -7.05 6.86
N TYR A 26 7.27 -8.37 7.05
CA TYR A 26 6.33 -9.33 6.45
C TYR A 26 5.11 -9.60 7.33
N ILE A 27 5.12 -9.18 8.60
CA ILE A 27 3.90 -9.22 9.41
C ILE A 27 2.99 -8.12 8.91
N LEU A 28 2.10 -8.53 8.02
CA LEU A 28 0.98 -7.72 7.55
C LEU A 28 0.21 -7.28 8.79
N SER A 29 0.36 -6.01 9.16
CA SER A 29 -0.29 -5.47 10.36
C SER A 29 -1.80 -5.63 10.16
N PRO A 30 -2.49 -6.44 10.99
CA PRO A 30 -3.92 -6.70 10.81
C PRO A 30 -4.78 -5.46 11.05
N PHE A 31 -4.17 -4.37 11.52
CA PHE A 31 -4.82 -3.09 11.81
C PHE A 31 -4.82 -2.12 10.63
N ARG A 32 -4.10 -2.42 9.54
CA ARG A 32 -4.11 -1.57 8.35
C ARG A 32 -5.41 -1.81 7.58
N TYR A 33 -6.42 -1.02 7.92
CA TYR A 33 -7.72 -1.03 7.26
C TYR A 33 -7.97 0.32 6.62
N GLU A 34 -8.43 0.31 5.38
CA GLU A 34 -8.89 1.50 4.68
C GLU A 34 -10.42 1.55 4.73
N HIS A 35 -10.99 2.68 5.16
CA HIS A 35 -12.44 2.81 5.25
C HIS A 35 -13.10 2.89 3.86
N ASN A 36 -14.23 2.24 3.66
CA ASN A 36 -14.93 2.26 2.36
C ASN A 36 -15.36 3.68 1.93
N ASN A 37 -15.74 4.54 2.89
CA ASN A 37 -16.15 5.93 2.62
C ASN A 37 -15.02 6.92 2.92
N LYS A 38 -14.00 6.90 2.07
CA LYS A 38 -12.81 7.75 2.19
C LYS A 38 -13.17 9.20 1.92
N CYS A 39 -12.65 10.09 2.75
CA CYS A 39 -12.82 11.52 2.56
C CYS A 39 -11.60 12.26 3.11
N ARG A 40 -11.32 13.45 2.58
CA ARG A 40 -10.18 14.26 2.99
C ARG A 40 -10.63 15.44 3.84
N HIS A 41 -9.83 15.76 4.85
CA HIS A 41 -10.04 16.98 5.63
C HIS A 41 -9.74 18.23 4.80
N GLN A 42 -10.70 19.17 4.79
CA GLN A 42 -10.53 20.42 4.06
C GLN A 42 -9.73 21.44 4.86
N LEU A 43 -9.92 21.47 6.19
CA LEU A 43 -9.30 22.45 7.08
C LEU A 43 -8.65 21.75 8.28
N GLY A 44 -7.55 22.34 8.77
CA GLY A 44 -7.02 22.04 10.09
C GLY A 44 -5.87 21.05 10.19
N LEU A 45 -5.78 20.12 9.24
CA LEU A 45 -4.68 19.16 9.21
C LEU A 45 -3.56 19.68 8.30
N ILE A 46 -2.40 19.93 8.92
CA ILE A 46 -1.16 20.15 8.19
C ILE A 46 -0.67 18.75 7.79
N GLY A 47 -0.93 18.35 6.55
CA GLY A 47 -0.53 17.03 6.02
C GLY A 47 -1.68 16.09 5.68
N GLY A 48 -2.65 16.57 4.91
CA GLY A 48 -3.71 15.74 4.32
C GLY A 48 -3.40 15.28 2.89
N THR A 49 -4.23 14.36 2.38
CA THR A 49 -4.10 13.87 1.01
C THR A 49 -4.80 14.81 0.03
N ASP A 50 -4.06 15.76 -0.55
CA ASP A 50 -4.56 16.67 -1.59
C ASP A 50 -4.38 16.10 -3.02
N VAL A 51 -3.86 14.87 -3.13
CA VAL A 51 -3.67 14.14 -4.38
C VAL A 51 -4.75 13.07 -4.53
N SER A 52 -5.05 12.70 -5.78
CA SER A 52 -5.93 11.58 -6.08
C SER A 52 -5.36 10.24 -5.58
N HIS A 53 -6.22 9.43 -4.98
CA HIS A 53 -5.92 8.05 -4.59
C HIS A 53 -6.42 7.07 -5.62
N ILE A 54 -6.04 5.79 -5.50
CA ILE A 54 -6.72 4.74 -6.25
C ILE A 54 -8.15 4.52 -5.73
N LYS A 55 -9.04 4.16 -6.64
CA LYS A 55 -10.43 3.83 -6.32
C LYS A 55 -10.56 2.54 -5.50
N GLY A 56 -9.69 1.57 -5.71
CA GLY A 56 -9.60 0.36 -4.90
C GLY A 56 -9.02 0.59 -3.49
N ASN A 57 -8.79 -0.50 -2.76
CA ASN A 57 -8.17 -0.47 -1.45
C ASN A 57 -6.66 -0.22 -1.57
N LEU A 58 -6.17 0.87 -0.98
CA LEU A 58 -4.76 1.25 -1.01
C LEU A 58 -3.88 0.23 -0.28
N VAL A 59 -4.37 -0.33 0.83
CA VAL A 59 -3.62 -1.34 1.61
C VAL A 59 -3.38 -2.60 0.79
N ASP A 60 -4.39 -3.02 0.03
CA ASP A 60 -4.27 -4.21 -0.82
C ASP A 60 -3.34 -3.94 -2.01
N LEU A 61 -3.38 -2.72 -2.56
CA LEU A 61 -2.45 -2.32 -3.62
C LEU A 61 -1.00 -2.36 -3.13
N GLU A 62 -0.70 -1.77 -1.97
CA GLU A 62 0.64 -1.83 -1.40
C GLU A 62 1.08 -3.27 -1.13
N SER A 63 0.17 -4.11 -0.64
CA SER A 63 0.45 -5.53 -0.35
C SER A 63 0.73 -6.33 -1.63
N ASP A 64 0.05 -6.01 -2.73
CA ASP A 64 0.31 -6.60 -4.06
C ASP A 64 1.62 -6.12 -4.66
N LEU A 65 1.93 -4.84 -4.57
CA LEU A 65 3.21 -4.28 -5.03
C LEU A 65 4.39 -4.86 -4.24
N ARG A 66 4.19 -5.21 -2.96
CA ARG A 66 5.18 -5.95 -2.14
C ARG A 66 5.21 -7.46 -2.43
N GLY A 67 4.31 -7.97 -3.28
CA GLY A 67 4.25 -9.39 -3.67
C GLY A 67 3.71 -10.33 -2.57
N GLN A 68 3.06 -9.81 -1.54
CA GLN A 68 2.59 -10.62 -0.39
C GLN A 68 1.28 -11.36 -0.67
N THR A 69 0.44 -10.76 -1.51
CA THR A 69 -0.91 -11.24 -1.82
C THR A 69 -0.90 -12.33 -2.89
N ARG A 70 0.23 -12.58 -3.59
CA ARG A 70 0.37 -13.63 -4.62
C ARG A 70 0.86 -14.96 -4.02
N LEU A 71 0.59 -16.07 -4.72
CA LEU A 71 1.20 -17.36 -4.40
C LEU A 71 2.69 -17.35 -4.78
N LEU A 72 3.55 -17.86 -3.90
CA LEU A 72 4.98 -18.04 -4.14
C LEU A 72 5.24 -19.25 -5.07
N SER A 73 4.69 -19.22 -6.27
CA SER A 73 4.86 -20.26 -7.29
C SER A 73 5.59 -19.70 -8.52
N LYS A 74 6.45 -20.52 -9.12
CA LYS A 74 7.12 -20.20 -10.40
C LYS A 74 6.24 -20.43 -11.63
N SER A 75 5.01 -20.91 -11.46
CA SER A 75 4.05 -21.05 -12.56
C SER A 75 3.65 -19.68 -13.11
N GLY A 76 3.70 -19.51 -14.44
CA GLY A 76 3.43 -18.22 -15.10
C GLY A 76 2.05 -17.63 -14.80
N GLY A 77 1.06 -18.45 -14.45
CA GLY A 77 -0.28 -17.99 -14.06
C GLY A 77 -0.38 -17.30 -12.70
N SER A 78 0.60 -17.51 -11.80
CA SER A 78 0.63 -16.90 -10.46
C SER A 78 1.46 -15.61 -10.40
N GLN A 79 2.12 -15.25 -11.51
CA GLN A 79 2.91 -14.04 -11.64
C GLN A 79 2.02 -12.83 -11.96
N TYR A 80 2.55 -11.62 -11.76
CA TYR A 80 1.87 -10.40 -12.18
C TYR A 80 1.69 -10.40 -13.70
N ILE A 81 0.42 -10.35 -14.13
CA ILE A 81 0.05 -10.20 -15.52
C ILE A 81 -0.47 -8.77 -15.68
N PRO A 82 0.20 -7.92 -16.46
CA PRO A 82 -0.29 -6.56 -16.70
C PRO A 82 -1.58 -6.63 -17.51
N THR A 83 -2.66 -6.10 -16.94
CA THR A 83 -3.96 -5.95 -17.61
C THR A 83 -4.10 -4.52 -18.12
N ASN A 84 -4.65 -4.33 -19.32
CA ASN A 84 -4.88 -2.99 -19.90
C ASN A 84 -6.07 -2.24 -19.28
N ASP A 85 -6.83 -2.89 -18.39
CA ASP A 85 -8.12 -2.41 -17.90
C ASP A 85 -8.02 -1.63 -16.58
N ASN A 86 -6.81 -1.22 -16.17
CA ASN A 86 -6.53 -0.56 -14.87
C ASN A 86 -6.99 -1.36 -13.64
N ILE A 87 -7.30 -2.64 -13.79
CA ILE A 87 -7.71 -3.52 -12.71
C ILE A 87 -6.60 -4.54 -12.46
N ILE A 88 -6.12 -4.58 -11.23
CA ILE A 88 -5.15 -5.57 -10.78
C ILE A 88 -5.92 -6.73 -10.16
N THR A 89 -5.75 -7.91 -10.72
CA THR A 89 -6.31 -9.15 -10.18
C THR A 89 -5.23 -9.96 -9.48
N ASN A 90 -5.63 -10.62 -8.40
CA ASN A 90 -4.77 -11.51 -7.62
C ASN A 90 -5.61 -12.68 -7.05
N ASP A 91 -4.93 -13.71 -6.58
CA ASP A 91 -5.47 -14.94 -6.03
C ASP A 91 -6.12 -14.75 -4.64
N LYS A 92 -5.59 -13.83 -3.81
CA LYS A 92 -6.01 -13.69 -2.39
C LYS A 92 -6.90 -12.49 -2.08
N THR A 93 -6.90 -11.48 -2.94
CA THR A 93 -7.61 -10.21 -2.70
C THR A 93 -8.65 -9.96 -3.78
N GLU A 94 -9.63 -9.12 -3.47
CA GLU A 94 -10.59 -8.64 -4.47
C GLU A 94 -9.86 -7.84 -5.56
N PRO A 95 -10.44 -7.75 -6.79
CA PRO A 95 -9.86 -6.96 -7.87
C PRO A 95 -9.68 -5.49 -7.46
N ILE A 96 -8.46 -4.98 -7.61
CA ILE A 96 -8.09 -3.62 -7.21
C ILE A 96 -8.17 -2.69 -8.42
N ASP A 97 -9.09 -1.74 -8.37
CA ASP A 97 -9.24 -0.69 -9.38
C ASP A 97 -8.21 0.43 -9.15
N THR A 98 -7.30 0.61 -10.10
CA THR A 98 -6.21 1.60 -10.04
C THR A 98 -6.58 2.96 -10.64
N THR A 99 -7.82 3.13 -11.09
CA THR A 99 -8.29 4.44 -11.56
C THR A 99 -8.16 5.50 -10.47
N MET A 100 -7.63 6.66 -10.85
CA MET A 100 -7.41 7.76 -9.93
C MET A 100 -8.74 8.43 -9.55
N LEU A 101 -9.00 8.55 -8.25
CA LEU A 101 -10.16 9.19 -7.67
C LEU A 101 -9.73 10.24 -6.64
N HIS A 102 -10.22 11.46 -6.81
CA HIS A 102 -10.00 12.52 -5.83
C HIS A 102 -11.01 12.41 -4.69
N LEU A 103 -10.53 12.42 -3.45
CA LEU A 103 -11.38 12.24 -2.29
C LEU A 103 -12.28 13.47 -2.07
N PRO A 104 -13.58 13.25 -1.74
CA PRO A 104 -14.47 14.35 -1.38
C PRO A 104 -14.01 15.01 -0.08
N ALA A 105 -14.28 16.31 0.04
CA ALA A 105 -14.02 17.05 1.27
C ALA A 105 -14.99 16.61 2.37
N CYS A 106 -14.46 16.34 3.56
CA CYS A 106 -15.23 16.08 4.77
C CYS A 106 -14.56 16.76 5.96
N GLN A 107 -15.35 17.09 6.98
CA GLN A 107 -14.84 17.82 8.13
C GLN A 107 -15.34 17.17 9.42
N THR A 108 -14.43 16.58 10.19
CA THR A 108 -14.72 16.05 11.53
C THR A 108 -14.49 17.10 12.61
N ILE A 109 -13.55 18.04 12.39
CA ILE A 109 -13.23 19.12 13.31
C ILE A 109 -14.14 20.32 13.02
N MET A 110 -14.97 20.70 13.98
CA MET A 110 -15.87 21.85 13.84
C MET A 110 -15.08 23.17 13.84
N TYR A 111 -15.23 23.95 12.77
CA TYR A 111 -14.69 25.32 12.68
C TYR A 111 -15.79 26.35 12.91
N ARG A 112 -15.50 27.39 13.69
CA ARG A 112 -16.39 28.55 13.81
C ARG A 112 -16.43 29.31 12.49
N SER A 113 -17.59 29.80 12.10
CA SER A 113 -17.71 30.68 10.93
C SER A 113 -16.89 31.95 11.16
N VAL A 114 -16.08 32.32 10.17
CA VAL A 114 -15.41 33.62 10.15
C VAL A 114 -16.44 34.65 9.67
N PRO A 115 -16.70 35.74 10.42
CA PRO A 115 -17.63 36.76 9.98
C PRO A 115 -17.12 37.40 8.68
N VAL A 116 -17.97 37.45 7.66
CA VAL A 116 -17.65 38.10 6.39
C VAL A 116 -17.59 39.62 6.63
N PRO A 117 -16.55 40.34 6.16
CA PRO A 117 -16.50 41.79 6.29
C PRO A 117 -17.71 42.42 5.57
N LYS A 118 -18.31 43.46 6.18
CA LYS A 118 -19.36 44.24 5.53
C LYS A 118 -18.77 44.92 4.29
N LYS A 119 -19.46 44.78 3.15
CA LYS A 119 -19.18 45.53 1.92
C LYS A 119 -19.31 47.03 2.13
#